data_AF-U1QMF4-F1
#
_entry.id   AF-U1QMF4-F1
#
_cell.length_a   1.000
_cell.length_b   1.000
_cell.length_c   1.000
_cell.angle_alpha   90.00
_cell.angle_beta   90.00
_cell.angle_gamma   90.00
#
_symmetry.space_group_name_H-M   'P 1'
#
loop_
_entity.id
_entity.type
_entity.pdbx_description
1 polymer ?
#
loop_
_entity_poly.entity_id
_entity_poly.type
_entity_poly.pdbx_seq_one_letter_code
_entity_poly.pdbx_strand_id
1 'polypeptide(L)'
;MTDSPDRQTADRPPASPTRRSLLATGGGLAAAGLAGCLGGTAGGELPEPVSLNAEQACDECAMIIQDHPGPTGQIYFSSLHDERDGPARFCSGVCAYVYRFNRVAEGATPIGTYLTDYSSIDYELSDDPDPFISPALTAETFAPEAELFAVVGSDVRGAMGADVIPFSARGDAESFASTHGGSVRAASDIDRELIDGVKAASTL
;
A
#
# COMPACT_ATOMS: atom_id res chain seq x y z
N MET A 1 -16.27 -28.34 67.55
CA MET A 1 -16.08 -27.55 66.32
C MET A 1 -16.70 -28.34 65.18
N THR A 2 -17.82 -27.86 64.67
CA THR A 2 -18.59 -28.40 63.55
C THR A 2 -18.64 -27.33 62.49
N ASP A 3 -18.35 -27.65 61.23
CA ASP A 3 -19.08 -27.06 60.10
C ASP A 3 -18.94 -27.87 58.80
N SER A 4 -19.98 -27.78 57.97
CA SER A 4 -20.25 -28.36 56.63
C SER A 4 -21.44 -29.33 56.62
N PRO A 5 -22.26 -29.38 55.54
CA PRO A 5 -22.15 -28.65 54.26
C PRO A 5 -23.46 -27.99 53.75
N ASP A 6 -23.38 -27.49 52.50
CA ASP A 6 -24.36 -27.63 51.40
C ASP A 6 -25.10 -26.43 50.79
N ARG A 7 -25.35 -26.59 49.47
CA ARG A 7 -25.87 -25.61 48.50
C ARG A 7 -27.40 -25.66 48.37
N GLN A 8 -28.00 -24.58 47.82
CA GLN A 8 -29.08 -24.70 46.81
C GLN A 8 -29.44 -23.38 46.09
N THR A 9 -30.13 -23.51 44.95
CA THR A 9 -30.50 -22.46 43.97
C THR A 9 -31.98 -22.57 43.58
N ALA A 10 -32.69 -21.43 43.40
CA ALA A 10 -33.96 -21.19 42.66
C ALA A 10 -34.64 -19.93 43.27
N ASP A 11 -35.64 -19.23 42.72
CA ASP A 11 -36.20 -18.87 41.39
C ASP A 11 -37.44 -17.96 41.70
N ARG A 12 -38.12 -17.38 40.69
CA ARG A 12 -39.20 -16.35 40.76
C ARG A 12 -40.60 -16.95 40.43
N PRO A 13 -41.67 -16.24 39.93
CA PRO A 13 -41.98 -14.80 39.94
C PRO A 13 -43.16 -14.12 40.73
N PRO A 14 -44.47 -14.48 40.68
CA PRO A 14 -45.46 -13.45 40.27
C PRO A 14 -46.72 -13.20 41.16
N ALA A 15 -47.17 -11.93 41.24
CA ALA A 15 -48.59 -11.55 41.36
C ALA A 15 -48.87 -10.13 40.80
N SER A 16 -49.75 -10.02 39.80
CA SER A 16 -50.26 -8.76 39.22
C SER A 16 -51.65 -8.43 39.80
N PRO A 17 -52.03 -7.13 39.99
CA PRO A 17 -52.96 -6.46 39.03
C PRO A 17 -52.85 -4.91 38.98
N THR A 18 -53.52 -4.10 38.13
CA THR A 18 -54.00 -4.18 36.72
C THR A 18 -54.37 -2.75 36.21
N ARG A 19 -54.25 -2.51 34.89
CA ARG A 19 -55.03 -1.54 34.05
C ARG A 19 -55.05 -0.04 34.42
N ARG A 20 -54.36 0.76 33.58
CA ARG A 20 -55.05 1.78 32.75
C ARG A 20 -54.22 2.13 31.52
N SER A 21 -54.74 1.81 30.33
CA SER A 21 -54.18 2.24 29.05
C SER A 21 -54.76 3.60 28.68
N LEU A 22 -53.91 4.54 28.27
CA LEU A 22 -54.26 5.59 27.29
C LEU A 22 -53.05 5.86 26.41
N LEU A 23 -53.23 5.65 25.11
CA LEU A 23 -52.33 6.15 24.07
C LEU A 23 -52.61 7.64 23.89
N ALA A 24 -51.55 8.46 23.81
CA ALA A 24 -51.65 9.84 23.36
C ALA A 24 -50.45 10.16 22.47
N THR A 25 -50.72 10.42 21.19
CA THR A 25 -49.73 10.78 20.18
C THR A 25 -49.36 12.26 20.26
N GLY A 26 -48.07 12.53 20.22
CA GLY A 26 -47.45 13.84 20.01
C GLY A 26 -45.93 13.62 19.99
N GLY A 27 -45.15 14.11 19.03
CA GLY A 27 -45.40 15.27 18.18
C GLY A 27 -44.25 16.25 18.39
N GLY A 28 -43.05 15.88 17.94
CA GLY A 28 -41.83 16.67 18.12
C GLY A 28 -40.83 16.37 17.03
N LEU A 29 -40.58 17.34 16.15
CA LEU A 29 -39.52 17.25 15.16
C LEU A 29 -38.16 17.36 15.88
N ALA A 30 -37.42 16.26 15.94
CA ALA A 30 -36.00 16.31 16.21
C ALA A 30 -35.29 16.82 14.94
N ALA A 31 -34.73 18.03 15.00
CA ALA A 31 -33.95 18.58 13.91
C ALA A 31 -32.69 17.72 13.71
N ALA A 32 -32.59 17.05 12.56
CA ALA A 32 -31.37 16.36 12.17
C ALA A 32 -30.28 17.40 11.92
N GLY A 33 -29.32 17.48 12.83
CA GLY A 33 -28.12 18.29 12.62
C GLY A 33 -27.32 17.75 11.45
N LEU A 34 -27.24 18.52 10.37
CA LEU A 34 -26.30 18.25 9.29
C LEU A 34 -24.88 18.42 9.84
N ALA A 35 -24.24 17.30 10.17
CA ALA A 35 -22.80 17.25 10.38
C ALA A 35 -22.11 17.56 9.05
N GLY A 36 -21.91 18.84 8.76
CA GLY A 36 -21.17 19.30 7.59
C GLY A 36 -19.73 18.84 7.71
N CYS A 37 -19.36 17.80 6.96
CA CYS A 37 -17.98 17.36 6.84
C CYS A 37 -17.20 18.41 6.03
N LEU A 38 -16.62 19.38 6.74
CA LEU A 38 -15.67 20.33 6.20
C LEU A 38 -14.33 19.62 5.95
N GLY A 39 -14.27 18.89 4.85
CA GLY A 39 -13.12 18.11 4.39
C GLY A 39 -12.96 18.17 2.87
N GLY A 40 -13.18 19.36 2.28
CA GLY A 40 -13.11 19.56 0.83
C GLY A 40 -11.68 19.68 0.33
N THR A 41 -10.99 18.56 0.12
CA THR A 41 -9.88 18.48 -0.85
C THR A 41 -10.45 18.11 -2.21
N ALA A 42 -10.29 19.00 -3.19
CA ALA A 42 -10.69 18.71 -4.56
C ALA A 42 -9.71 17.71 -5.19
N GLY A 43 -10.10 16.44 -5.20
CA GLY A 43 -9.44 15.34 -5.87
C GLY A 43 -10.46 14.22 -6.06
N GLY A 44 -10.43 13.55 -7.21
CA GLY A 44 -11.13 12.26 -7.32
C GLY A 44 -10.45 11.24 -6.43
N GLU A 45 -11.21 10.27 -5.91
CA GLU A 45 -10.65 9.11 -5.21
C GLU A 45 -9.54 8.49 -6.09
N LEU A 46 -8.33 8.32 -5.53
CA LEU A 46 -7.26 7.65 -6.25
C LEU A 46 -7.66 6.17 -6.43
N PRO A 47 -7.48 5.56 -7.61
CA PRO A 47 -7.79 4.15 -7.79
C PRO A 47 -6.89 3.28 -6.89
N GLU A 48 -7.51 2.54 -5.97
CA GLU A 48 -6.81 1.68 -5.01
C GLU A 48 -5.85 0.67 -5.68
N PRO A 49 -4.71 0.33 -5.07
CA PRO A 49 -3.83 -0.72 -5.60
C PRO A 49 -4.53 -2.08 -5.57
N VAL A 50 -4.17 -2.97 -6.50
CA VAL A 50 -4.73 -4.33 -6.56
C VAL A 50 -3.69 -5.37 -6.20
N SER A 51 -4.12 -6.54 -5.70
CA SER A 51 -3.20 -7.66 -5.50
C SER A 51 -2.70 -8.17 -6.86
N LEU A 52 -1.40 -8.38 -6.94
CA LEU A 52 -0.73 -9.02 -8.06
C LEU A 52 -0.90 -10.54 -7.98
N ASN A 53 -0.88 -11.22 -9.13
CA ASN A 53 -1.14 -12.66 -9.21
C ASN A 53 -0.17 -13.38 -10.16
N ALA A 54 -0.26 -14.72 -10.16
CA ALA A 54 0.75 -15.60 -10.74
C ALA A 54 0.98 -15.48 -12.25
N GLU A 55 0.02 -14.92 -12.99
CA GLU A 55 0.04 -14.89 -14.46
C GLU A 55 0.35 -13.49 -15.01
N GLN A 56 0.59 -12.51 -14.13
CA GLN A 56 0.80 -11.12 -14.52
C GLN A 56 2.25 -10.87 -14.93
N ALA A 57 2.44 -10.51 -16.21
CA ALA A 57 3.69 -9.98 -16.71
C ALA A 57 3.88 -8.50 -16.34
N CYS A 58 5.14 -8.10 -16.16
CA CYS A 58 5.57 -6.72 -15.97
C CYS A 58 5.41 -5.93 -17.28
N ASP A 59 4.76 -4.76 -17.22
CA ASP A 59 4.44 -3.92 -18.37
C ASP A 59 5.67 -3.31 -19.09
N GLU A 60 6.84 -3.29 -18.45
CA GLU A 60 8.09 -2.78 -19.03
C GLU A 60 8.98 -3.90 -19.60
N CYS A 61 9.16 -5.00 -18.87
CA CYS A 61 10.14 -6.05 -19.23
C CYS A 61 9.53 -7.41 -19.62
N ALA A 62 8.20 -7.53 -19.61
CA ALA A 62 7.43 -8.75 -19.94
C ALA A 62 7.71 -10.00 -19.08
N MET A 63 8.52 -9.89 -18.02
CA MET A 63 8.77 -10.98 -17.06
C MET A 63 7.59 -11.20 -16.10
N ILE A 64 7.37 -12.42 -15.62
CA ILE A 64 6.27 -12.75 -14.68
C ILE A 64 6.58 -12.20 -13.29
N ILE A 65 5.72 -11.33 -12.75
CA ILE A 65 6.06 -10.51 -11.58
C ILE A 65 6.32 -11.36 -10.33
N GLN A 66 5.54 -12.41 -10.09
CA GLN A 66 5.71 -13.28 -8.91
C GLN A 66 7.01 -14.10 -8.91
N ASP A 67 7.66 -14.26 -10.08
CA ASP A 67 8.84 -15.12 -10.24
C ASP A 67 10.15 -14.35 -10.00
N HIS A 68 10.06 -13.06 -9.62
CA HIS A 68 11.21 -12.16 -9.46
C HIS A 68 11.23 -11.43 -8.11
N PRO A 69 12.43 -11.15 -7.56
CA PRO A 69 12.58 -10.34 -6.36
C PRO A 69 12.38 -8.85 -6.64
N GLY A 70 12.32 -8.06 -5.57
CA GLY A 70 12.39 -6.61 -5.63
C GLY A 70 11.08 -5.89 -5.29
N PRO A 71 11.14 -4.55 -5.15
CA PRO A 71 9.96 -3.72 -4.99
C PRO A 71 9.02 -3.90 -6.18
N THR A 72 7.74 -4.20 -5.95
CA THR A 72 6.75 -4.20 -7.02
C THR A 72 6.09 -2.83 -7.13
N GLY A 73 5.48 -2.55 -8.28
CA GLY A 73 4.88 -1.24 -8.55
C GLY A 73 3.59 -1.33 -9.36
N GLN A 74 2.73 -0.32 -9.20
CA GLN A 74 1.48 -0.18 -9.96
C GLN A 74 1.26 1.27 -10.36
N ILE A 75 0.84 1.52 -11.62
CA ILE A 75 0.58 2.88 -12.11
C ILE A 75 -0.74 2.94 -12.87
N TYR A 76 -1.62 3.79 -12.39
CA TYR A 76 -2.86 4.18 -13.06
C TYR A 76 -2.62 5.41 -13.92
N PHE A 77 -3.17 5.43 -15.14
CA PHE A 77 -3.16 6.57 -16.03
C PHE A 77 -4.60 7.02 -16.34
N SER A 78 -4.81 8.31 -16.61
CA SER A 78 -6.12 8.86 -16.97
C SER A 78 -6.74 8.22 -18.23
N SER A 79 -5.88 7.65 -19.07
CA SER A 79 -6.22 6.81 -20.22
C SER A 79 -5.02 5.92 -20.54
N LEU A 80 -5.17 4.60 -20.38
CA LEU A 80 -4.31 3.64 -21.07
C LEU A 80 -4.76 3.57 -22.55
N HIS A 81 -3.84 3.30 -23.49
CA HIS A 81 -4.21 3.11 -24.90
C HIS A 81 -4.89 1.77 -25.14
N ASP A 82 -4.52 0.78 -24.33
CA ASP A 82 -5.11 -0.54 -24.33
C ASP A 82 -6.31 -0.56 -23.38
N GLU A 83 -7.36 -1.29 -23.74
CA GLU A 83 -8.63 -1.42 -22.99
C GLU A 83 -8.48 -2.27 -21.69
N ARG A 84 -7.32 -2.17 -21.02
CA ARG A 84 -7.04 -2.85 -19.75
C ARG A 84 -7.86 -2.22 -18.64
N ASP A 85 -8.58 -3.07 -17.92
CA ASP A 85 -9.11 -2.75 -16.60
C ASP A 85 -7.99 -2.84 -15.54
N GLY A 86 -7.86 -1.80 -14.72
CA GLY A 86 -6.82 -1.67 -13.69
C GLY A 86 -5.48 -1.05 -14.14
N PRO A 87 -4.45 -1.11 -13.28
CA PRO A 87 -3.19 -0.39 -13.47
C PRO A 87 -2.21 -1.13 -14.39
N ALA A 88 -1.18 -0.42 -14.85
CA ALA A 88 0.08 -1.02 -15.29
C ALA A 88 0.83 -1.59 -14.06
N ARG A 89 1.54 -2.71 -14.21
CA ARG A 89 2.11 -3.52 -13.11
C ARG A 89 3.58 -3.83 -13.36
N PHE A 90 4.40 -3.80 -12.31
CA PHE A 90 5.86 -3.86 -12.43
C PHE A 90 6.52 -4.76 -11.38
N CYS A 91 7.57 -5.47 -11.80
CA CYS A 91 8.40 -6.33 -10.93
C CYS A 91 9.64 -5.63 -10.34
N SER A 92 9.80 -4.33 -10.57
CA SER A 92 10.84 -3.49 -9.96
C SER A 92 10.34 -2.05 -9.85
N GLY A 93 10.91 -1.30 -8.91
CA GLY A 93 10.73 0.15 -8.87
C GLY A 93 11.27 0.80 -10.14
N VAL A 94 12.46 0.38 -10.58
CA VAL A 94 13.08 0.83 -11.84
C VAL A 94 12.15 0.66 -13.05
N CYS A 95 11.51 -0.50 -13.24
CA CYS A 95 10.55 -0.69 -14.34
C CYS A 95 9.37 0.29 -14.24
N ALA A 96 8.82 0.51 -13.04
CA ALA A 96 7.72 1.44 -12.83
C ALA A 96 8.08 2.88 -13.24
N TYR A 97 9.24 3.38 -12.80
CA TYR A 97 9.71 4.73 -13.19
C TYR A 97 10.03 4.83 -14.69
N VAL A 98 10.76 3.87 -15.27
CA VAL A 98 11.10 3.89 -16.71
C VAL A 98 9.82 3.93 -17.55
N TYR A 99 8.86 3.05 -17.28
CA TYR A 99 7.58 3.02 -17.98
C TYR A 99 6.81 4.33 -17.81
N ARG A 100 6.70 4.84 -16.57
CA ARG A 100 6.04 6.13 -16.28
C ARG A 100 6.63 7.26 -17.10
N PHE A 101 7.95 7.41 -17.08
CA PHE A 101 8.63 8.49 -17.82
C PHE A 101 8.51 8.33 -19.34
N ASN A 102 8.46 7.11 -19.87
CA ASN A 102 8.21 6.86 -21.29
C ASN A 102 6.78 7.30 -21.65
N ARG A 103 5.77 6.83 -20.91
CA ARG A 103 4.35 7.16 -21.12
C ARG A 103 4.04 8.64 -20.93
N VAL A 104 4.68 9.31 -19.97
CA VAL A 104 4.56 10.78 -19.78
C VAL A 104 5.16 11.54 -20.97
N ALA A 105 6.30 11.10 -21.52
CA ALA A 105 6.87 11.69 -22.74
C ALA A 105 5.97 11.50 -23.98
N GLU A 106 5.16 10.43 -23.99
CA GLU A 106 4.11 10.16 -24.99
C GLU A 106 2.79 10.92 -24.72
N GLY A 107 2.71 11.70 -23.64
CA GLY A 107 1.56 12.54 -23.28
C GLY A 107 0.52 11.88 -22.36
N ALA A 108 0.78 10.69 -21.82
CA ALA A 108 -0.09 10.08 -20.83
C ALA A 108 0.05 10.78 -19.46
N THR A 109 -1.06 10.92 -18.73
CA THR A 109 -1.06 11.48 -17.37
C THR A 109 -1.22 10.36 -16.33
N PRO A 110 -0.21 10.08 -15.48
CA PRO A 110 -0.38 9.19 -14.34
C PRO A 110 -1.33 9.83 -13.33
N ILE A 111 -2.32 9.09 -12.88
CA ILE A 111 -3.31 9.53 -11.87
C ILE A 111 -3.09 8.87 -10.51
N GLY A 112 -2.37 7.75 -10.46
CA GLY A 112 -1.94 7.08 -9.23
C GLY A 112 -0.65 6.31 -9.49
N THR A 113 0.30 6.36 -8.56
CA THR A 113 1.57 5.63 -8.62
C THR A 113 1.79 5.03 -7.25
N TYR A 114 1.93 3.70 -7.20
CA TYR A 114 2.02 2.90 -6.00
C TYR A 114 3.24 2.00 -6.07
N LEU A 115 3.94 1.84 -4.96
CA LEU A 115 5.10 0.95 -4.83
C LEU A 115 4.98 0.15 -3.53
N THR A 116 5.67 -0.99 -3.44
CA THR A 116 5.81 -1.74 -2.19
C THR A 116 6.35 -0.84 -1.08
N ASP A 117 5.68 -0.80 0.07
CA ASP A 117 6.15 -0.13 1.27
C ASP A 117 6.86 -1.11 2.21
N TYR A 118 8.20 -1.10 2.21
CA TYR A 118 9.01 -1.94 3.09
C TYR A 118 9.03 -1.50 4.56
N SER A 119 8.37 -0.40 4.94
CA SER A 119 8.03 -0.11 6.34
C SER A 119 6.79 -0.87 6.83
N SER A 120 5.96 -1.39 5.92
CA SER A 120 4.67 -2.03 6.25
C SER A 120 4.74 -3.55 6.39
N ILE A 121 5.86 -4.17 5.99
CA ILE A 121 6.03 -5.62 5.88
C ILE A 121 7.36 -6.10 6.48
N ASP A 122 7.34 -7.33 7.02
CA ASP A 122 8.56 -8.10 7.27
C ASP A 122 9.07 -8.63 5.92
N TYR A 123 10.21 -8.12 5.45
CA TYR A 123 10.85 -8.55 4.20
C TYR A 123 12.06 -9.44 4.43
N GLU A 124 12.39 -10.26 3.44
CA GLU A 124 13.58 -11.10 3.44
C GLU A 124 14.64 -10.55 2.47
N LEU A 125 15.91 -10.76 2.81
CA LEU A 125 17.05 -10.56 1.91
C LEU A 125 17.69 -11.92 1.62
N SER A 126 18.10 -12.18 0.37
CA SER A 126 18.78 -13.42 0.01
C SER A 126 20.18 -13.52 0.65
N ASP A 127 20.64 -14.75 0.90
CA ASP A 127 21.98 -15.05 1.47
C ASP A 127 23.07 -15.02 0.38
N ASP A 128 23.12 -13.90 -0.36
CA ASP A 128 24.07 -13.62 -1.43
C ASP A 128 24.97 -12.42 -1.08
N PRO A 129 26.19 -12.31 -1.63
CA PRO A 129 27.03 -11.12 -1.47
C PRO A 129 26.39 -9.84 -2.03
N ASP A 130 25.50 -10.00 -3.01
CA ASP A 130 24.68 -8.98 -3.66
C ASP A 130 23.19 -9.32 -3.41
N PRO A 131 22.66 -9.07 -2.20
CA PRO A 131 21.39 -9.64 -1.75
C PRO A 131 20.19 -9.07 -2.50
N PHE A 132 19.23 -9.94 -2.82
CA PHE A 132 17.93 -9.54 -3.40
C PHE A 132 16.87 -9.39 -2.31
N ILE A 133 16.03 -8.36 -2.40
CA ILE A 133 14.90 -8.17 -1.48
C ILE A 133 13.64 -8.92 -1.94
N SER A 134 12.90 -9.51 -1.01
CA SER A 134 11.66 -10.24 -1.29
C SER A 134 10.59 -9.35 -1.95
N PRO A 135 9.80 -9.86 -2.91
CA PRO A 135 8.70 -9.12 -3.51
C PRO A 135 7.49 -9.10 -2.57
N ALA A 136 6.65 -8.07 -2.69
CA ALA A 136 5.33 -8.03 -2.10
C ALA A 136 4.26 -7.98 -3.19
N LEU A 137 3.16 -8.74 -3.02
CA LEU A 137 2.16 -8.96 -4.06
C LEU A 137 0.73 -8.61 -3.64
N THR A 138 0.43 -8.39 -2.36
CA THR A 138 -0.95 -8.11 -1.90
C THR A 138 -1.23 -6.61 -1.85
N ALA A 139 -2.47 -6.21 -2.13
CA ALA A 139 -2.88 -4.81 -2.28
C ALA A 139 -2.48 -3.93 -1.07
N GLU A 140 -2.58 -4.46 0.14
CA GLU A 140 -2.27 -3.77 1.39
C GLU A 140 -0.76 -3.48 1.61
N THR A 141 0.13 -4.05 0.79
CA THR A 141 1.58 -3.79 0.86
C THR A 141 2.04 -2.62 0.00
N PHE A 142 1.12 -1.99 -0.74
CA PHE A 142 1.39 -0.85 -1.60
C PHE A 142 0.98 0.46 -0.93
N ALA A 143 1.85 1.47 -1.01
CA ALA A 143 1.53 2.84 -0.61
C ALA A 143 1.68 3.82 -1.79
N PRO A 144 1.00 4.99 -1.76
CA PRO A 144 1.18 6.03 -2.76
C PRO A 144 2.63 6.54 -2.77
N GLU A 145 3.22 6.69 -3.96
CA GLU A 145 4.57 7.25 -4.17
C GLU A 145 4.78 8.57 -3.40
N ALA A 146 3.77 9.45 -3.39
CA ALA A 146 3.85 10.76 -2.74
C ALA A 146 4.01 10.69 -1.22
N GLU A 147 3.78 9.53 -0.60
CA GLU A 147 3.89 9.27 0.84
C GLU A 147 5.16 8.47 1.18
N LEU A 148 5.95 8.08 0.18
CA LEU A 148 7.11 7.20 0.31
C LEU A 148 8.44 7.98 0.26
N PHE A 149 9.37 7.54 1.10
CA PHE A 149 10.80 7.74 0.89
C PHE A 149 11.35 6.54 0.11
N ALA A 150 12.45 6.72 -0.60
CA ALA A 150 13.10 5.64 -1.32
C ALA A 150 14.62 5.67 -1.13
N VAL A 151 15.20 4.49 -0.94
CA VAL A 151 16.65 4.28 -1.01
C VAL A 151 17.01 3.95 -2.45
N VAL A 152 17.96 4.70 -3.00
CA VAL A 152 18.49 4.49 -4.35
C VAL A 152 19.99 4.28 -4.31
N GLY A 153 20.50 3.34 -5.12
CA GLY A 153 21.92 3.00 -5.19
C GLY A 153 22.45 2.23 -3.98
N SER A 154 21.60 1.45 -3.31
CA SER A 154 22.01 0.44 -2.32
C SER A 154 22.62 -0.79 -2.98
N ASP A 155 23.37 -1.57 -2.21
CA ASP A 155 23.91 -2.88 -2.62
C ASP A 155 22.81 -3.96 -2.73
N VAL A 156 21.66 -3.76 -2.05
CA VAL A 156 20.47 -4.61 -2.17
C VAL A 156 19.77 -4.39 -3.52
N ARG A 157 19.39 -5.50 -4.16
CA ARG A 157 18.90 -5.57 -5.55
C ARG A 157 17.43 -6.00 -5.66
N GLY A 158 16.80 -5.63 -6.76
CA GLY A 158 15.50 -6.14 -7.21
C GLY A 158 15.61 -6.84 -8.56
N ALA A 159 14.47 -7.07 -9.24
CA ALA A 159 14.40 -7.85 -10.49
C ALA A 159 15.32 -7.36 -11.61
N MET A 160 15.69 -6.08 -11.60
CA MET A 160 16.47 -5.41 -12.66
C MET A 160 17.91 -5.05 -12.24
N GLY A 161 18.40 -5.55 -11.10
CA GLY A 161 19.70 -5.17 -10.53
C GLY A 161 19.53 -4.15 -9.40
N ALA A 162 20.33 -3.08 -9.38
CA ALA A 162 20.11 -1.99 -8.42
C ALA A 162 18.74 -1.35 -8.66
N ASP A 163 18.01 -1.08 -7.58
CA ASP A 163 16.58 -0.72 -7.65
C ASP A 163 16.26 0.51 -6.79
N VAL A 164 14.97 0.85 -6.73
CA VAL A 164 14.40 1.92 -5.90
C VAL A 164 13.60 1.28 -4.77
N ILE A 165 14.15 1.24 -3.56
CA ILE A 165 13.57 0.50 -2.43
C ILE A 165 12.75 1.45 -1.53
N PRO A 166 11.39 1.36 -1.51
CA PRO A 166 10.55 2.38 -0.87
C PRO A 166 10.13 2.04 0.57
N PHE A 167 9.92 3.09 1.38
CA PHE A 167 9.55 3.03 2.80
C PHE A 167 8.66 4.24 3.16
N SER A 168 7.52 4.04 3.83
CA SER A 168 6.68 5.14 4.34
C SER A 168 7.31 5.81 5.56
N ALA A 169 8.03 5.05 6.39
CA ALA A 169 8.77 5.62 7.50
C ALA A 169 10.21 5.97 7.07
N ARG A 170 10.50 7.27 7.04
CA ARG A 170 11.83 7.82 6.74
C ARG A 170 12.97 7.18 7.57
N GLY A 171 12.69 6.85 8.84
CA GLY A 171 13.66 6.22 9.74
C GLY A 171 14.10 4.83 9.26
N ASP A 172 13.20 4.08 8.61
CA ASP A 172 13.49 2.75 8.08
C ASP A 172 14.33 2.89 6.80
N ALA A 173 14.01 3.84 5.92
CA ALA A 173 14.85 4.17 4.76
C ALA A 173 16.26 4.62 5.17
N GLU A 174 16.39 5.44 6.21
CA GLU A 174 17.69 5.89 6.73
C GLU A 174 18.47 4.74 7.39
N SER A 175 17.79 3.84 8.12
CA SER A 175 18.37 2.63 8.71
C SER A 175 18.86 1.65 7.62
N PHE A 176 18.02 1.39 6.62
CA PHE A 176 18.32 0.55 5.46
C PHE A 176 19.53 1.10 4.70
N ALA A 177 19.53 2.39 4.36
CA ALA A 177 20.63 3.03 3.65
C ALA A 177 21.93 3.05 4.47
N SER A 178 21.86 3.11 5.80
CA SER A 178 23.04 3.01 6.67
C SER A 178 23.65 1.61 6.72
N THR A 179 22.86 0.58 6.44
CA THR A 179 23.25 -0.83 6.48
C THR A 179 23.67 -1.37 5.10
N HIS A 180 22.98 -0.94 4.06
CA HIS A 180 23.08 -1.47 2.68
C HIS A 180 23.54 -0.42 1.65
N GLY A 181 24.03 0.73 2.11
CA GLY A 181 24.48 1.81 1.24
C GLY A 181 23.33 2.53 0.51
N GLY A 182 23.70 3.34 -0.49
CA GLY A 182 22.75 4.18 -1.22
C GLY A 182 22.40 5.49 -0.52
N SER A 183 21.32 6.13 -0.98
CA SER A 183 20.87 7.40 -0.43
C SER A 183 19.35 7.55 -0.42
N VAL A 184 18.82 8.17 0.64
CA VAL A 184 17.39 8.42 0.81
C VAL A 184 16.94 9.64 -0.01
N ARG A 185 15.82 9.51 -0.71
CA ARG A 185 15.08 10.57 -1.41
C ARG A 185 13.60 10.49 -1.03
N ALA A 186 12.81 11.53 -1.31
CA ALA A 186 11.37 11.31 -1.47
C ALA A 186 11.17 10.53 -2.78
N ALA A 187 10.26 9.56 -2.81
CA ALA A 187 10.03 8.75 -4.01
C ALA A 187 9.53 9.64 -5.18
N SER A 188 8.68 10.62 -4.88
CA SER A 188 8.19 11.62 -5.84
C SER A 188 9.26 12.59 -6.38
N ASP A 189 10.45 12.67 -5.77
CA ASP A 189 11.58 13.46 -6.26
C ASP A 189 12.49 12.66 -7.23
N ILE A 190 12.18 11.38 -7.48
CA ILE A 190 12.97 10.54 -8.40
C ILE A 190 12.65 10.94 -9.85
N ASP A 191 13.71 11.32 -10.58
CA ASP A 191 13.63 11.72 -11.97
C ASP A 191 14.28 10.69 -12.92
N ARG A 192 14.22 10.97 -14.22
CA ARG A 192 14.81 10.11 -15.25
C ARG A 192 16.33 10.01 -15.15
N GLU A 193 17.01 11.11 -14.82
CA GLU A 193 18.48 11.14 -14.77
C GLU A 193 18.99 10.21 -13.67
N LEU A 194 18.34 10.24 -12.50
CA LEU A 194 18.62 9.34 -11.38
C LEU A 194 18.39 7.86 -11.77
N ILE A 195 17.26 7.55 -12.40
CA ILE A 195 16.93 6.16 -12.80
C ILE A 195 17.88 5.62 -13.87
N ASP A 196 18.22 6.42 -14.89
CA ASP A 196 19.19 6.01 -15.90
C ASP A 196 20.60 5.87 -15.30
N GLY A 197 20.95 6.63 -14.26
CA GLY A 197 22.16 6.44 -13.45
C GLY A 197 22.18 5.13 -12.65
N VAL A 198 21.08 4.77 -11.96
CA VAL A 198 20.95 3.50 -11.21
C VAL A 198 21.11 2.29 -12.14
N LYS A 199 20.51 2.35 -13.34
CA LYS A 199 20.65 1.30 -14.37
C LYS A 199 22.09 1.18 -14.89
N ALA A 200 22.78 2.32 -15.11
CA ALA A 200 24.18 2.32 -15.55
C ALA A 200 25.14 1.78 -14.49
N ALA A 201 24.88 2.02 -13.19
CA ALA A 201 25.66 1.43 -12.10
C ALA A 201 25.54 -0.11 -12.03
N SER A 202 24.40 -0.66 -12.46
CA SER A 202 24.14 -2.11 -12.47
C SER A 202 24.82 -2.88 -13.62
N THR A 203 25.57 -2.21 -14.50
CA THR A 203 26.24 -2.81 -15.67
C THR A 203 27.77 -2.76 -15.60
N LEU A 204 28.33 -2.41 -14.43
CA LEU A 204 29.77 -2.31 -14.14
C LEU A 204 30.24 -3.46 -13.24
#